data_AF-A0A7V5YN10-F1
#
_entry.id   AF-A0A7V5YN10-F1
#
_cell.length_a   1.000
_cell.length_b   1.000
_cell.length_c   1.000
_cell.angle_alpha   90.00
_cell.angle_beta   90.00
_cell.angle_gamma   90.00
#
_symmetry.space_group_name_H-M   'P 1'
#
loop_
_entity.id
_entity.type
_entity.pdbx_description
1 polymer ?
#
loop_
_entity_poly.entity_id
_entity_poly.type
_entity_poly.pdbx_seq_one_letter_code
_entity_poly.pdbx_strand_id
1 'polypeptide(L)'
;MRLEALRKQGKVDPPVAAILQDYIAMEEKVKNFLNAAVKKHPVWQNWLNQVYGVGALLAAEIIGEFEGAFGEGEGIEHFKTVSQMWSFAGLGVENGKAIGLQKGTKARYNVRLKSVLLGRLAESLVKRDPQKSGYRRLYEQFKKEETAKVEESKEESPATKIVIHRMALRKMVKVFVSHLFEEWRKVYGLEAGAAYVFEKLGHKEYLPPIRDR
;
A
#
# COMPACT_ATOMS: atom_id res chain seq x y z
N MET A 1 -34.49 14.87 -12.68
CA MET A 1 -35.97 14.74 -12.86
C MET A 1 -36.43 13.33 -13.27
N ARG A 2 -36.22 12.84 -14.50
CA ARG A 2 -36.68 11.49 -14.93
C ARG A 2 -36.00 10.33 -14.18
N LEU A 3 -34.68 10.40 -14.01
CA LEU A 3 -33.89 9.37 -13.33
C LEU A 3 -34.24 9.19 -11.85
N GLU A 4 -34.50 10.30 -11.15
CA GLU A 4 -34.89 10.29 -9.73
C GLU A 4 -36.31 9.76 -9.51
N ALA A 5 -37.23 10.04 -10.45
CA ALA A 5 -38.59 9.51 -10.43
C ALA A 5 -38.63 7.99 -10.66
N LEU A 6 -37.83 7.48 -11.61
CA LEU A 6 -37.71 6.04 -11.87
C LEU A 6 -37.05 5.30 -10.69
N ARG A 7 -36.01 5.88 -10.09
CA ARG A 7 -35.32 5.33 -8.90
C ARG A 7 -36.24 5.21 -7.69
N LYS A 8 -37.14 6.18 -7.45
CA LYS A 8 -38.15 6.12 -6.37
C LYS A 8 -39.24 5.06 -6.60
N GLN A 9 -39.45 4.63 -7.85
CA GLN A 9 -40.45 3.64 -8.24
C GLN A 9 -39.87 2.23 -8.39
N GLY A 10 -38.57 2.02 -8.10
CA GLY A 10 -37.90 0.74 -8.29
C GLY A 10 -37.78 0.30 -9.76
N LYS A 11 -37.98 1.22 -10.72
CA LYS A 11 -37.90 0.93 -12.15
C LYS A 11 -36.53 1.35 -12.68
N VAL A 12 -35.90 0.48 -13.46
CA VAL A 12 -34.63 0.78 -14.14
C VAL A 12 -34.93 1.45 -15.47
N ASP A 13 -34.29 2.58 -15.77
CA ASP A 13 -34.45 3.25 -17.08
C ASP A 13 -33.81 2.37 -18.16
N PRO A 14 -34.55 1.87 -19.17
CA PRO A 14 -34.02 0.90 -20.13
C PRO A 14 -32.71 1.30 -20.83
N PRO A 15 -32.50 2.57 -21.26
CA PRO A 15 -31.22 3.00 -21.83
C PRO A 15 -30.07 2.97 -20.83
N VAL A 16 -30.33 3.29 -19.56
CA VAL A 16 -29.33 3.23 -18.48
C VAL A 16 -29.01 1.78 -18.14
N ALA A 17 -30.01 0.89 -18.17
CA ALA A 17 -29.81 -0.55 -17.96
C ALA A 17 -28.88 -1.15 -19.01
N ALA A 18 -29.07 -0.80 -20.29
CA ALA A 18 -28.22 -1.26 -21.38
C ALA A 18 -26.76 -0.79 -21.22
N ILE A 19 -26.55 0.51 -21.00
CA ILE A 19 -25.20 1.08 -20.80
C ILE A 19 -24.53 0.50 -19.55
N LEU A 20 -25.30 0.22 -18.49
CA LEU A 20 -24.77 -0.40 -17.28
C LEU A 20 -24.26 -1.82 -17.53
N GLN A 21 -24.96 -2.62 -18.35
CA GLN A 21 -24.49 -3.96 -18.70
C GLN A 21 -23.18 -3.91 -19.49
N ASP A 22 -23.08 -3.02 -20.48
CA ASP A 22 -21.85 -2.81 -21.24
C ASP A 22 -20.69 -2.37 -20.34
N TYR A 23 -20.95 -1.48 -19.39
CA TYR A 23 -19.98 -1.04 -18.40
C TYR A 23 -19.49 -2.19 -17.51
N ILE A 24 -20.40 -3.00 -16.97
CA ILE A 24 -20.05 -4.15 -16.12
C ILE A 24 -19.21 -5.16 -16.90
N ALA A 25 -19.61 -5.48 -18.13
CA ALA A 25 -18.86 -6.40 -18.99
C ALA A 25 -17.45 -5.88 -19.29
N MET A 26 -17.31 -4.58 -19.54
CA MET A 26 -16.00 -3.96 -19.75
C MET A 26 -15.15 -3.99 -18.47
N GLU A 27 -15.73 -3.66 -17.32
CA GLU A 27 -15.03 -3.69 -16.04
C GLU A 27 -14.51 -5.11 -15.73
N GLU A 28 -15.33 -6.13 -15.97
CA GLU A 28 -14.96 -7.53 -15.77
C GLU A 28 -13.85 -7.96 -16.74
N LYS A 29 -13.91 -7.52 -18.00
CA LYS A 29 -12.86 -7.75 -18.99
C LYS A 29 -11.53 -7.12 -18.55
N VAL A 30 -11.55 -5.88 -18.06
CA VAL A 30 -10.35 -5.18 -17.55
C VAL A 30 -9.80 -5.89 -16.31
N LYS A 31 -10.66 -6.27 -15.36
CA LYS A 31 -10.26 -7.02 -14.16
C LYS A 31 -9.58 -8.33 -14.53
N ASN A 32 -10.14 -9.08 -15.47
CA ASN A 32 -9.57 -10.35 -15.93
C ASN A 32 -8.21 -10.16 -16.61
N PHE A 33 -8.09 -9.12 -17.45
CA PHE A 33 -6.82 -8.77 -18.07
C PHE A 33 -5.74 -8.42 -17.03
N LEU A 34 -6.04 -7.52 -16.08
CA LEU A 34 -5.12 -7.12 -15.02
C LEU A 34 -4.72 -8.32 -14.14
N ASN A 35 -5.69 -9.17 -13.79
CA ASN A 35 -5.42 -10.39 -13.03
C ASN A 35 -4.49 -11.35 -13.79
N ALA A 36 -4.66 -11.50 -15.10
CA ALA A 36 -3.80 -12.35 -15.91
C ALA A 36 -2.38 -11.76 -16.03
N ALA A 37 -2.27 -10.44 -16.21
CA ALA A 37 -0.99 -9.74 -16.32
C ALA A 37 -0.19 -9.82 -15.00
N VAL A 38 -0.80 -9.44 -13.88
CA VAL A 38 -0.11 -9.43 -12.57
C VAL A 38 0.32 -10.83 -12.15
N LYS A 39 -0.45 -11.88 -12.48
CA LYS A 39 -0.09 -13.27 -12.17
C LYS A 39 1.19 -13.74 -12.86
N LYS A 40 1.59 -13.08 -13.96
CA LYS A 40 2.85 -13.34 -14.68
C LYS A 40 4.00 -12.48 -14.17
N HIS A 41 3.73 -11.43 -13.40
CA HIS A 41 4.77 -10.54 -12.93
C HIS A 41 5.68 -11.26 -11.91
N PRO A 42 7.02 -11.19 -12.03
CA PRO A 42 7.95 -11.94 -11.19
C PRO A 42 7.74 -11.73 -9.68
N VAL A 43 7.57 -10.49 -9.24
CA VAL A 43 7.35 -10.18 -7.81
C VAL A 43 6.03 -10.73 -7.26
N TRP A 44 5.02 -10.92 -8.12
CA TRP A 44 3.76 -11.55 -7.72
C TRP A 44 3.95 -13.03 -7.47
N GLN A 45 4.60 -13.73 -8.41
CA GLN A 45 4.85 -15.16 -8.32
C GLN A 45 5.76 -15.49 -7.13
N ASN A 46 6.78 -14.67 -6.90
CA ASN A 46 7.76 -14.88 -5.85
C ASN A 46 7.26 -14.52 -4.45
N TRP A 47 6.49 -13.44 -4.27
CA TRP A 47 6.16 -12.97 -2.92
C TRP A 47 4.79 -12.34 -2.72
N LEU A 48 4.33 -11.39 -3.55
CA LEU A 48 3.09 -10.64 -3.24
C LEU A 48 1.85 -11.53 -3.10
N ASN A 49 1.79 -12.66 -3.82
CA ASN A 49 0.69 -13.62 -3.72
C ASN A 49 0.61 -14.34 -2.35
N GLN A 50 1.67 -14.28 -1.55
CA GLN A 50 1.80 -14.94 -0.24
C GLN A 50 1.39 -14.03 0.91
N VAL A 51 1.16 -12.73 0.67
CA VAL A 51 0.78 -11.79 1.71
C VAL A 51 -0.74 -11.83 1.93
N TYR A 52 -1.18 -12.18 3.14
CA TYR A 52 -2.61 -12.23 3.42
C TYR A 52 -3.18 -10.81 3.48
N GLY A 53 -4.18 -10.54 2.62
CA GLY A 53 -4.76 -9.20 2.43
C GLY A 53 -4.31 -8.52 1.15
N VAL A 54 -3.38 -9.11 0.38
CA VAL A 54 -3.01 -8.63 -0.95
C VAL A 54 -3.69 -9.50 -2.02
N GLY A 55 -4.61 -8.89 -2.77
CA GLY A 55 -5.25 -9.50 -3.94
C GLY A 55 -4.58 -9.05 -5.24
N ALA A 56 -4.83 -9.77 -6.33
CA ALA A 56 -4.21 -9.52 -7.63
C ALA A 56 -4.42 -8.08 -8.15
N LEU A 57 -5.63 -7.52 -8.05
CA LEU A 57 -5.90 -6.14 -8.47
C LEU A 57 -5.14 -5.11 -7.63
N LEU A 58 -5.08 -5.30 -6.30
CA LEU A 58 -4.33 -4.41 -5.43
C LEU A 58 -2.82 -4.51 -5.70
N ALA A 59 -2.31 -5.72 -5.96
CA ALA A 59 -0.93 -5.92 -6.36
C ALA A 59 -0.62 -5.26 -7.71
N ALA A 60 -1.53 -5.36 -8.68
CA ALA A 60 -1.38 -4.72 -9.99
C ALA A 60 -1.28 -3.19 -9.86
N GLU A 61 -2.12 -2.58 -9.01
CA GLU A 61 -2.02 -1.15 -8.71
C GLU A 61 -0.70 -0.79 -8.04
N ILE A 62 -0.27 -1.54 -7.02
CA ILE A 62 1.00 -1.27 -6.33
C ILE A 62 2.19 -1.38 -7.30
N ILE A 63 2.23 -2.45 -8.09
CA ILE A 63 3.29 -2.69 -9.08
C ILE A 63 3.30 -1.56 -10.11
N GLY A 64 2.18 -1.31 -10.77
CA GLY A 64 2.10 -0.31 -11.85
C GLY A 64 2.42 1.11 -11.38
N GLU A 65 2.05 1.48 -10.16
CA GLU A 65 2.38 2.78 -9.60
C GLU A 65 3.88 2.95 -9.27
N PHE A 66 4.58 1.87 -8.91
CA PHE A 66 6.05 1.89 -8.78
C PHE A 66 6.73 1.86 -10.15
N GLU A 67 6.26 1.03 -11.08
CA GLU A 67 6.78 0.94 -12.44
C GLU A 67 6.61 2.25 -13.20
N GLY A 68 5.59 3.06 -12.88
CA GLY A 68 5.43 4.41 -13.43
C GLY A 68 6.58 5.38 -13.09
N ALA A 69 7.51 5.01 -12.19
CA ALA A 69 8.74 5.75 -11.96
C ALA A 69 9.87 5.38 -12.94
N PHE A 70 9.78 4.23 -13.59
CA PHE A 70 10.87 3.66 -14.39
C PHE A 70 11.00 4.37 -15.74
N GLY A 71 12.24 4.63 -16.15
CA GLY A 71 12.56 5.06 -17.50
C GLY A 71 12.41 3.92 -18.52
N GLU A 72 12.60 4.24 -19.79
CA GLU A 72 12.58 3.25 -20.87
C GLU A 72 13.70 2.21 -20.66
N GLY A 73 13.31 0.94 -20.55
CA GLY A 73 14.24 -0.17 -20.30
C GLY A 73 14.71 -0.32 -18.85
N GLU A 74 14.24 0.52 -17.93
CA GLU A 74 14.53 0.39 -16.50
C GLU A 74 13.53 -0.56 -15.81
N GLY A 75 13.99 -1.17 -14.73
CA GLY A 75 13.20 -1.92 -13.77
C GLY A 75 13.44 -1.43 -12.34
N ILE A 76 13.35 -2.36 -11.39
CA ILE A 76 13.45 -2.07 -9.95
C ILE A 76 14.81 -1.46 -9.55
N GLU A 77 15.86 -1.61 -10.36
CA GLU A 77 17.17 -0.98 -10.18
C GLU A 77 17.12 0.56 -10.19
N HIS A 78 16.07 1.16 -10.78
CA HIS A 78 15.77 2.59 -10.66
C HIS A 78 15.82 3.04 -9.19
N PHE A 79 15.27 2.21 -8.30
CA PHE A 79 15.42 2.38 -6.87
C PHE A 79 16.68 1.65 -6.39
N LYS A 80 17.74 2.41 -6.13
CA LYS A 80 19.00 1.90 -5.55
C LYS A 80 18.83 1.51 -4.08
N THR A 81 17.92 2.18 -3.36
CA THR A 81 17.65 1.93 -1.94
C THR A 81 16.16 1.94 -1.63
N VAL A 82 15.76 1.23 -0.58
CA VAL A 82 14.37 1.27 -0.06
C VAL A 82 13.93 2.70 0.33
N SER A 83 14.87 3.53 0.78
CA SER A 83 14.59 4.92 1.14
C SER A 83 14.11 5.74 -0.06
N GLN A 84 14.61 5.45 -1.27
CA GLN A 84 14.12 6.08 -2.50
C GLN A 84 12.69 5.62 -2.81
N MET A 85 12.37 4.32 -2.68
CA MET A 85 10.99 3.84 -2.82
C MET A 85 10.04 4.49 -1.81
N TRP A 86 10.45 4.64 -0.54
CA TRP A 86 9.61 5.34 0.44
C TRP A 86 9.43 6.81 0.10
N SER A 87 10.50 7.50 -0.33
CA SER A 87 10.41 8.90 -0.73
C SER A 87 9.39 9.07 -1.87
N PHE A 88 9.54 8.26 -2.92
CA PHE A 88 8.63 8.22 -4.05
C PHE A 88 7.19 7.87 -3.67
N ALA A 89 7.00 6.92 -2.74
CA ALA A 89 5.70 6.50 -2.22
C ALA A 89 5.08 7.46 -1.19
N GLY A 90 5.75 8.58 -0.87
CA GLY A 90 5.27 9.55 0.13
C GLY A 90 5.34 9.06 1.58
N LEU A 91 6.19 8.06 1.84
CA LEU A 91 6.58 7.48 3.13
C LEU A 91 7.98 7.96 3.59
N GLY A 92 8.59 8.87 2.84
CA GLY A 92 9.82 9.57 3.21
C GLY A 92 9.64 10.43 4.46
N VAL A 93 10.74 10.73 5.13
CA VAL A 93 10.82 11.68 6.24
C VAL A 93 11.93 12.68 5.96
N GLU A 94 11.70 13.93 6.30
CA GLU A 94 12.65 15.05 6.18
C GLU A 94 12.69 15.74 7.55
N ASN A 95 13.88 15.90 8.14
CA ASN A 95 14.06 16.44 9.50
C ASN A 95 13.19 15.77 10.58
N GLY A 96 13.04 14.44 10.49
CA GLY A 96 12.24 13.65 11.44
C GLY A 96 10.73 13.74 11.24
N LYS A 97 10.23 14.55 10.30
CA LYS A 97 8.79 14.72 10.03
C LYS A 97 8.41 14.11 8.68
N ALA A 98 7.17 13.61 8.59
CA ALA A 98 6.64 13.12 7.33
C ALA A 98 6.44 14.28 6.34
N ILE A 99 6.79 14.06 5.07
CA ILE A 99 6.66 15.08 4.02
C ILE A 99 5.17 15.31 3.73
N GLY A 100 4.68 16.49 4.12
CA GLY A 100 3.32 16.96 3.86
C GLY A 100 3.19 17.62 2.49
N LEU A 101 1.96 17.73 1.99
CA LEU A 101 1.66 18.60 0.85
C LEU A 101 1.73 20.06 1.34
N GLN A 102 2.43 20.91 0.61
CA GLN A 102 2.41 22.35 0.85
C GLN A 102 1.45 23.01 -0.14
N LYS A 103 0.61 23.92 0.35
CA LYS A 103 -0.38 24.61 -0.48
C LYS A 103 0.35 25.37 -1.59
N GLY A 104 -0.07 25.15 -2.84
CA GLY A 104 0.49 25.83 -4.01
C GLY A 104 1.73 25.16 -4.62
N THR A 105 2.21 24.03 -4.08
CA THR A 105 3.35 23.29 -4.66
C THR A 105 2.93 21.93 -5.19
N LYS A 106 3.64 21.45 -6.22
CA LYS A 106 3.49 20.07 -6.69
C LYS A 106 4.01 19.10 -5.62
N ALA A 107 3.31 17.98 -5.46
CA ALA A 107 3.77 16.93 -4.56
C ALA A 107 5.13 16.39 -5.00
N ARG A 108 6.04 16.17 -4.05
CA ARG A 108 7.37 15.58 -4.30
C ARG A 108 7.35 14.05 -4.41
N TYR A 109 6.17 13.45 -4.34
CA TYR A 109 5.95 12.01 -4.29
C TYR A 109 4.69 11.65 -5.08
N ASN A 110 4.54 10.37 -5.42
CA ASN A 110 3.35 9.87 -6.08
C ASN A 110 2.17 9.83 -5.08
N VAL A 111 1.25 10.78 -5.23
CA VAL A 111 0.06 10.94 -4.37
C VAL A 111 -0.88 9.74 -4.49
N ARG A 112 -1.00 9.17 -5.70
CA ARG A 112 -1.85 8.02 -5.98
C ARG A 112 -1.30 6.77 -5.30
N LEU A 113 -0.01 6.49 -5.46
CA LEU A 113 0.69 5.41 -4.76
C LEU A 113 0.54 5.53 -3.24
N LYS A 114 0.70 6.73 -2.67
CA LYS A 114 0.49 6.96 -1.24
C LYS A 114 -0.94 6.61 -0.79
N SER A 115 -1.95 6.97 -1.59
CA SER A 115 -3.35 6.63 -1.34
C SER A 115 -3.61 5.12 -1.42
N VAL A 116 -3.02 4.45 -2.41
CA VAL A 116 -3.09 2.98 -2.54
C VAL A 116 -2.47 2.31 -1.30
N LEU A 117 -1.27 2.74 -0.90
CA LEU A 117 -0.53 2.11 0.21
C LEU A 117 -1.14 2.39 1.59
N LEU A 118 -1.40 3.65 1.94
CA LEU A 118 -1.89 4.02 3.28
C LEU A 118 -3.41 3.93 3.41
N GLY A 119 -4.15 4.00 2.30
CA GLY A 119 -5.60 3.83 2.29
C GLY A 119 -5.97 2.36 2.10
N ARG A 120 -5.81 1.85 0.88
CA ARG A 120 -6.36 0.55 0.47
C ARG A 120 -5.58 -0.64 1.02
N LEU A 121 -4.26 -0.65 0.84
CA LEU A 121 -3.41 -1.73 1.30
C LEU A 121 -3.42 -1.82 2.82
N ALA A 122 -3.14 -0.71 3.51
CA ALA A 122 -3.10 -0.68 4.96
C ALA A 122 -4.42 -1.19 5.59
N GLU A 123 -5.56 -0.73 5.06
CA GLU A 123 -6.88 -1.19 5.51
C GLU A 123 -7.09 -2.68 5.23
N SER A 124 -6.69 -3.18 4.06
CA SER A 124 -6.84 -4.59 3.70
C SER A 124 -6.04 -5.52 4.63
N LEU A 125 -4.80 -5.14 4.96
CA LEU A 125 -3.91 -5.85 5.88
C LEU A 125 -4.47 -5.84 7.31
N VAL A 126 -4.92 -4.69 7.81
CA VAL A 126 -5.48 -4.58 9.16
C VAL A 126 -6.80 -5.32 9.28
N LYS A 127 -7.59 -5.49 8.24
CA LYS A 127 -8.82 -6.30 8.29
C LYS A 127 -8.59 -7.81 8.39
N ARG A 128 -7.34 -8.28 8.31
CA ARG A 128 -7.02 -9.71 8.41
C ARG A 128 -6.97 -10.18 9.87
N ASP A 129 -7.04 -11.50 10.03
CA ASP A 129 -6.88 -12.20 11.30
C ASP A 129 -5.40 -12.17 11.75
N PRO A 130 -5.07 -11.67 12.97
CA PRO A 130 -3.70 -11.64 13.47
C PRO A 130 -3.05 -13.03 13.61
N GLN A 131 -3.81 -14.10 13.76
CA GLN A 131 -3.24 -15.45 13.80
C GLN A 131 -2.66 -15.86 12.45
N LYS A 132 -3.25 -15.36 11.36
CA LYS A 132 -2.91 -15.74 9.98
C LYS A 132 -2.11 -14.67 9.22
N SER A 133 -2.05 -13.44 9.71
CA SER A 133 -1.41 -12.32 9.02
C SER A 133 -0.28 -11.69 9.83
N GLY A 134 0.96 -11.80 9.33
CA GLY A 134 2.12 -11.16 9.95
C GLY A 134 2.04 -9.64 9.97
N TYR A 135 1.53 -9.01 8.90
CA TYR A 135 1.36 -7.56 8.87
C TYR A 135 0.32 -7.06 9.87
N ARG A 136 -0.76 -7.81 10.09
CA ARG A 136 -1.72 -7.48 11.15
C ARG A 136 -1.05 -7.50 12.53
N ARG A 137 -0.18 -8.48 12.81
CA ARG A 137 0.59 -8.54 14.07
C ARG A 137 1.55 -7.35 14.21
N LEU A 138 2.26 -7.00 13.12
CA LEU A 138 3.12 -5.81 13.12
C LEU A 138 2.34 -4.52 13.42
N TYR A 139 1.15 -4.36 12.83
CA TYR A 139 0.30 -3.23 13.14
C TYR A 139 -0.11 -3.18 14.63
N GLU A 140 -0.48 -4.32 15.22
CA GLU A 140 -0.85 -4.38 16.64
C GLU A 140 0.34 -4.05 17.55
N GLN A 141 1.53 -4.57 17.22
CA GLN A 141 2.77 -4.22 17.90
C GLN A 141 3.05 -2.72 17.82
N PHE A 142 3.08 -2.14 16.61
CA PHE A 142 3.34 -0.72 16.44
C PHE A 142 2.28 0.16 17.09
N LYS A 143 1.01 -0.27 17.09
CA LYS A 143 -0.05 0.46 17.79
C LYS A 143 0.19 0.48 19.29
N LYS A 144 0.59 -0.66 19.89
CA LYS A 144 0.93 -0.75 21.31
C LYS A 144 2.12 0.14 21.67
N GLU A 145 3.17 0.12 20.85
CA GLU A 145 4.34 0.99 21.04
C GLU A 145 3.98 2.48 20.99
N GLU A 146 3.18 2.90 20.02
CA GLU A 146 2.77 4.31 19.88
C GLU A 146 1.81 4.74 20.99
N THR A 147 0.95 3.85 21.49
CA THR A 147 0.13 4.11 22.68
C THR A 147 0.99 4.33 23.92
N ALA A 148 1.98 3.46 24.17
CA ALA A 148 2.86 3.58 25.35
C ALA A 148 3.63 4.92 25.38
N LYS A 149 4.10 5.40 24.22
CA LYS A 149 4.77 6.71 24.11
C LYS A 149 3.88 7.89 24.50
N VAL A 150 2.60 7.81 24.14
CA VAL A 150 1.61 8.85 24.47
C VAL A 150 1.26 8.80 25.96
N GLU A 151 1.10 7.61 26.52
CA GLU A 151 0.82 7.43 27.96
C GLU A 151 1.98 8.00 28.80
N GLU A 152 3.23 7.77 28.37
CA GLU A 152 4.42 8.35 28.99
C GLU A 152 4.46 9.88 28.89
N SER A 153 4.04 10.45 27.76
CA SER A 153 4.05 11.91 27.55
C SER A 153 2.88 12.65 28.23
N LYS A 154 1.89 11.93 28.78
CA LYS A 154 0.66 12.46 29.44
C LYS A 154 -0.18 13.42 28.58
N GLU A 155 0.04 13.48 27.27
CA GLU A 155 -0.68 14.34 26.33
C GLU A 155 -1.79 13.55 25.61
N GLU A 156 -2.80 13.11 26.36
CA GLU A 156 -3.91 12.36 25.77
C GLU A 156 -5.05 13.28 25.32
N SER A 157 -5.45 13.13 24.05
CA SER A 157 -6.63 13.75 23.46
C SER A 157 -7.33 12.76 22.51
N PRO A 158 -8.60 12.97 22.13
CA PRO A 158 -9.25 12.14 21.10
C PRO A 158 -8.50 12.12 19.76
N ALA A 159 -7.80 13.21 19.41
CA ALA A 159 -6.96 13.27 18.22
C ALA A 159 -5.76 12.30 18.32
N THR A 160 -5.31 12.00 19.54
CA THR A 160 -4.16 11.14 19.79
C THR A 160 -4.41 9.69 19.33
N LYS A 161 -5.64 9.16 19.49
CA LYS A 161 -5.98 7.80 19.00
C LYS A 161 -5.89 7.68 17.47
N ILE A 162 -6.32 8.73 16.75
CA ILE A 162 -6.21 8.79 15.28
C ILE A 162 -4.74 8.89 14.87
N VAL A 163 -3.94 9.68 15.58
CA VAL A 163 -2.50 9.81 15.33
C VAL A 163 -1.79 8.47 15.56
N ILE A 164 -2.02 7.80 16.69
CA ILE A 164 -1.48 6.46 17.00
C ILE A 164 -1.81 5.48 15.87
N HIS A 165 -3.08 5.43 15.45
CA HIS A 165 -3.51 4.54 14.38
C HIS A 165 -2.76 4.85 13.06
N ARG A 166 -2.71 6.11 12.63
CA ARG A 166 -2.01 6.54 11.40
C ARG A 166 -0.51 6.24 11.46
N MET A 167 0.11 6.42 12.62
CA MET A 167 1.52 6.12 12.83
C MET A 167 1.79 4.62 12.74
N ALA A 168 0.95 3.78 13.38
CA ALA A 168 1.05 2.34 13.29
C ALA A 168 0.85 1.81 11.86
N LEU A 169 -0.16 2.32 11.14
CA LEU A 169 -0.36 2.00 9.72
C LEU A 169 0.86 2.37 8.89
N ARG A 170 1.40 3.57 9.09
CA ARG A 170 2.56 4.06 8.35
C ARG A 170 3.80 3.22 8.61
N LYS A 171 4.06 2.83 9.86
CA LYS A 171 5.16 1.91 10.22
C LYS A 171 4.99 0.56 9.52
N MET A 172 3.81 -0.07 9.64
CA MET A 172 3.49 -1.34 8.98
C MET A 172 3.71 -1.28 7.46
N VAL A 173 3.20 -0.24 6.80
CA VAL A 173 3.34 -0.05 5.35
C VAL A 173 4.79 0.18 4.95
N LYS A 174 5.60 0.87 5.78
CA LYS A 174 7.04 0.98 5.52
C LYS A 174 7.74 -0.38 5.54
N VAL A 175 7.37 -1.26 6.48
CA VAL A 175 7.88 -2.64 6.50
C VAL A 175 7.46 -3.37 5.24
N PHE A 176 6.18 -3.23 4.83
CA PHE A 176 5.68 -3.82 3.59
C PHE A 176 6.48 -3.38 2.36
N VAL A 177 6.70 -2.08 2.18
CA VAL A 177 7.47 -1.57 1.03
C VAL A 177 8.92 -2.04 1.08
N SER A 178 9.48 -2.27 2.28
CA SER A 178 10.82 -2.84 2.39
C SER A 178 10.89 -4.28 1.95
N HIS A 179 9.93 -5.11 2.37
CA HIS A 179 9.84 -6.50 1.91
C HIS A 179 9.60 -6.57 0.39
N LEU A 180 8.74 -5.68 -0.13
CA LEU A 180 8.51 -5.56 -1.56
C LEU A 180 9.80 -5.21 -2.31
N PHE A 181 10.55 -4.21 -1.86
CA PHE A 181 11.83 -3.83 -2.46
C PHE A 181 12.82 -5.00 -2.51
N GLU A 182 12.98 -5.70 -1.39
CA GLU A 182 13.88 -6.83 -1.26
C GLU A 182 13.49 -7.97 -2.21
N GLU A 183 12.23 -8.40 -2.17
CA GLU A 183 11.73 -9.51 -2.99
C GLU A 183 11.67 -9.16 -4.48
N TRP A 184 11.43 -7.89 -4.81
CA TRP A 184 11.47 -7.42 -6.19
C TRP A 184 12.91 -7.39 -6.71
N ARG A 185 13.89 -6.95 -5.94
CA ARG A 185 15.30 -7.00 -6.38
C ARG A 185 15.81 -8.43 -6.54
N LYS A 186 15.45 -9.32 -5.61
CA LYS A 186 15.80 -10.75 -5.67
C LYS A 186 15.38 -11.41 -6.98
N VAL A 187 14.17 -11.14 -7.48
CA VAL A 187 13.70 -11.76 -8.74
C VAL A 187 14.45 -11.27 -9.98
N TYR A 188 15.14 -10.13 -9.91
CA TYR A 188 16.02 -9.64 -10.98
C TYR A 188 17.51 -9.92 -10.70
N GLY A 189 17.83 -10.75 -9.70
CA GLY A 189 19.22 -11.06 -9.34
C GLY A 189 20.02 -9.86 -8.83
N LEU A 190 19.34 -8.79 -8.42
CA LEU A 190 19.97 -7.60 -7.89
C LEU A 190 20.23 -7.79 -6.39
N GLU A 191 21.39 -7.36 -5.92
CA GLU A 191 21.65 -7.30 -4.49
C GLU A 191 20.60 -6.42 -3.84
N ALA A 192 19.79 -7.01 -2.95
CA ALA A 192 19.02 -6.25 -2.00
C ALA A 192 20.05 -5.66 -1.02
N GLY A 193 20.51 -4.43 -1.29
CA GLY A 193 21.43 -3.73 -0.40
C GLY A 193 20.92 -3.84 1.04
N ALA A 194 21.84 -4.11 1.98
CA ALA A 194 21.58 -4.58 3.34
C ALA A 194 20.13 -4.36 3.79
N ALA A 195 19.39 -5.47 3.79
CA ALA A 195 18.24 -5.77 4.63
C ALA A 195 17.80 -4.62 5.53
N TYR A 196 16.51 -4.28 5.49
CA TYR A 196 15.85 -3.30 6.36
C TYR A 196 16.38 -3.27 7.81
N VAL A 197 17.38 -2.42 8.09
CA VAL A 197 17.84 -2.10 9.45
C VAL A 197 17.28 -0.73 9.79
N PHE A 198 16.34 -0.70 10.73
CA PHE A 198 15.68 0.53 11.17
C PHE A 198 16.55 1.28 12.19
N GLU A 199 17.76 1.71 11.83
CA GLU A 199 18.56 2.57 12.72
C GLU A 199 17.78 3.82 13.12
N LYS A 200 16.92 4.35 12.23
CA LYS A 200 16.12 5.56 12.48
C LYS A 200 14.76 5.35 13.18
N LEU A 201 14.30 4.13 13.43
CA LEU A 201 13.08 3.87 14.25
C LEU A 201 13.32 2.99 15.48
N GLY A 202 14.56 2.63 15.78
CA GLY A 202 14.89 1.89 17.00
C GLY A 202 14.64 0.38 16.92
N HIS A 203 14.27 -0.16 15.75
CA HIS A 203 14.21 -1.60 15.54
C HIS A 203 15.60 -2.07 15.09
N LYS A 204 16.32 -2.71 16.03
CA LYS A 204 17.71 -3.18 15.83
C LYS A 204 17.80 -4.48 15.05
N GLU A 205 16.68 -5.15 14.83
CA GLU A 205 16.62 -6.48 14.22
C GLU A 205 16.04 -6.43 12.81
N TYR A 206 16.64 -7.22 11.92
CA TYR A 206 16.14 -7.45 10.57
C TYR A 206 14.79 -8.18 10.62
N LEU A 207 13.82 -7.68 9.86
CA LEU A 207 12.55 -8.34 9.62
C LEU A 207 12.56 -8.92 8.21
N PRO A 208 12.52 -10.25 8.04
CA PRO A 208 12.46 -10.87 6.73
C PRO A 208 11.07 -10.69 6.08
N PRO A 209 10.98 -10.77 4.74
CA PRO A 209 9.72 -10.76 4.01
C PRO A 209 8.69 -11.77 4.54
N ILE A 210 7.59 -11.25 5.08
CA ILE A 210 6.47 -12.04 5.64
C ILE A 210 5.77 -12.82 4.54
N ARG A 211 5.56 -14.12 4.76
CA ARG A 211 4.83 -15.05 3.90
C ARG A 211 3.74 -15.72 4.75
N ASP A 212 2.48 -15.40 4.47
CA ASP A 212 1.31 -15.85 5.25
C ASP A 212 0.63 -17.10 4.66
N ARG A 213 0.99 -17.47 3.42
CA ARG A 213 0.43 -18.59 2.65
C ARG A 213 1.50 -19.55 2.20
#